data_AF-G7TBW8-F1
#
_entry.id   AF-G7TBW8-F1
#
_cell.length_a   1.000
_cell.length_b   1.000
_cell.length_c   1.000
_cell.angle_alpha   90.00
_cell.angle_beta   90.00
_cell.angle_gamma   90.00
#
_symmetry.space_group_name_H-M   'P 1'
#
loop_
_entity.id
_entity.type
_entity.pdbx_description
1 polymer ?
#
loop_
_entity_poly.entity_id
_entity_poly.type
_entity_poly.pdbx_seq_one_letter_code
_entity_poly.pdbx_strand_id
1 'polypeptide(L)'
;MPAPTSADSLSRQAPAAMLIGPRPVLDNRMPMPPVIPAPAEDREGYQHIDDDAIVQAAQQPISTFSIDVDTGSYSNVRRFLSAGSPPPVDAVRVEELINYFRYGDPAPTNDQPFAVRTELASTPWNKDSLLLRVGIAGRDIATADLPPANLVFLVDVSG
;
A
#
# COMPACT_ATOMS: atom_id res chain seq x y z
N MET A 1 54.67 -77.32 -42.86
CA MET A 1 53.74 -76.99 -43.95
C MET A 1 53.14 -78.29 -44.46
N PRO A 2 51.82 -78.40 -44.71
CA PRO A 2 50.75 -77.41 -44.51
C PRO A 2 49.69 -77.85 -43.47
N ALA A 3 48.72 -76.97 -43.17
CA ALA A 3 47.40 -77.34 -42.63
C ALA A 3 46.39 -77.49 -43.81
N PRO A 4 45.22 -78.15 -43.64
CA PRO A 4 44.00 -77.53 -43.08
C PRO A 4 43.26 -78.53 -42.12
N THR A 5 42.00 -78.41 -41.68
CA THR A 5 40.84 -77.54 -42.03
C THR A 5 39.93 -77.34 -40.79
N SER A 6 39.05 -76.33 -40.80
CA SER A 6 37.97 -76.13 -39.81
C SER A 6 36.66 -76.82 -40.21
N ALA A 7 35.88 -77.30 -39.24
CA ALA A 7 34.40 -77.17 -39.16
C ALA A 7 33.82 -77.92 -37.93
N ASP A 8 32.81 -77.31 -37.27
CA ASP A 8 31.63 -77.90 -36.61
C ASP A 8 31.72 -79.17 -35.72
N SER A 9 30.91 -79.34 -34.66
CA SER A 9 29.93 -78.47 -33.97
C SER A 9 29.47 -79.17 -32.66
N LEU A 10 28.44 -78.63 -31.98
CA LEU A 10 27.65 -79.22 -30.89
C LEU A 10 28.26 -79.19 -29.47
N SER A 11 27.79 -78.22 -28.68
CA SER A 11 27.53 -78.43 -27.26
C SER A 11 26.11 -77.98 -26.91
N ARG A 12 25.33 -78.86 -26.28
CA ARG A 12 23.98 -78.57 -25.79
C ARG A 12 24.07 -77.80 -24.47
N GLN A 13 23.21 -76.81 -24.25
CA GLN A 13 22.76 -76.46 -22.90
C GLN A 13 21.31 -75.97 -22.89
N ALA A 14 20.67 -76.11 -21.72
CA ALA A 14 19.22 -76.09 -21.52
C ALA A 14 18.69 -74.67 -21.17
N PRO A 15 17.37 -74.46 -20.99
CA PRO A 15 16.77 -73.13 -21.08
C PRO A 15 16.99 -72.26 -19.84
N ALA A 16 17.14 -70.94 -20.06
CA ALA A 16 17.10 -69.95 -18.99
C ALA A 16 15.65 -69.51 -18.73
N ALA A 17 15.20 -69.60 -17.47
CA ALA A 17 13.90 -69.11 -17.06
C ALA A 17 13.89 -67.57 -16.99
N MET A 18 12.93 -66.91 -17.64
CA MET A 18 12.69 -65.48 -17.44
C MET A 18 12.01 -65.23 -16.10
N LEU A 19 12.78 -64.78 -15.09
CA LEU A 19 12.19 -64.12 -13.93
C LEU A 19 11.71 -62.72 -14.35
N ILE A 20 10.38 -62.54 -14.38
CA ILE A 20 9.78 -61.21 -14.45
C ILE A 20 9.91 -60.58 -13.06
N GLY A 21 10.95 -59.77 -12.86
CA GLY A 21 11.06 -58.94 -11.67
C GLY A 21 9.93 -57.88 -11.62
N PRO A 22 9.47 -57.46 -10.42
CA PRO A 22 8.46 -56.42 -10.31
C PRO A 22 8.98 -55.11 -10.91
N ARG A 23 8.16 -54.47 -11.75
CA ARG A 23 8.49 -53.13 -12.27
C ARG A 23 8.56 -52.14 -11.10
N PRO A 24 9.60 -51.29 -11.00
CA PRO A 24 9.58 -50.20 -10.04
C PRO A 24 8.42 -49.27 -10.38
N VAL A 25 7.53 -49.04 -9.40
CA VAL A 25 6.54 -47.98 -9.49
C VAL A 25 7.33 -46.68 -9.34
N LEU A 26 7.52 -45.97 -10.46
CA LEU A 26 8.15 -44.66 -10.43
C LEU A 26 7.21 -43.72 -9.68
N ASP A 27 7.60 -43.26 -8.48
CA ASP A 27 6.82 -42.28 -7.72
C ASP A 27 6.87 -40.94 -8.46
N ASN A 28 5.90 -40.76 -9.37
CA ASN A 28 5.88 -39.65 -10.32
C ASN A 28 5.32 -38.36 -9.69
N ARG A 29 5.60 -38.16 -8.39
CA ARG A 29 5.46 -36.89 -7.68
C ARG A 29 6.59 -35.96 -8.13
N MET A 30 6.41 -35.36 -9.30
CA MET A 30 7.21 -34.19 -9.68
C MET A 30 7.09 -33.15 -8.55
N PRO A 31 8.22 -32.65 -8.00
CA PRO A 31 8.15 -31.56 -7.04
C PRO A 31 7.48 -30.37 -7.72
N MET A 32 6.40 -29.86 -7.12
CA MET A 32 5.79 -28.63 -7.59
C MET A 32 6.87 -27.54 -7.66
N PRO A 33 7.02 -26.83 -8.79
CA PRO A 33 7.96 -25.72 -8.85
C PRO A 33 7.61 -24.72 -7.74
N PRO A 34 8.60 -24.09 -7.09
CA PRO A 34 8.33 -23.11 -6.05
C PRO A 34 7.42 -22.02 -6.61
N VAL A 35 6.29 -21.78 -5.95
CA VAL A 35 5.40 -20.68 -6.28
C VAL A 35 6.13 -19.40 -5.91
N ILE A 36 6.81 -18.80 -6.89
CA ILE A 36 7.33 -17.45 -6.77
C ILE A 36 6.08 -16.55 -6.81
N PRO A 37 5.75 -15.82 -5.73
CA PRO A 37 4.69 -14.82 -5.82
C PRO A 37 5.08 -13.81 -6.90
N ALA A 38 4.13 -13.42 -7.74
CA ALA A 38 4.36 -12.35 -8.70
C ALA A 38 4.86 -11.10 -7.95
N PRO A 39 5.73 -10.27 -8.54
CA PRO A 39 6.05 -8.96 -7.98
C PRO A 39 4.74 -8.24 -7.68
N ALA A 40 4.63 -7.60 -6.51
CA ALA A 40 3.51 -6.71 -6.26
C ALA A 40 3.55 -5.61 -7.32
N GLU A 41 2.54 -5.57 -8.19
CA GLU A 41 2.41 -4.50 -9.17
C GLU A 41 2.20 -3.19 -8.41
N ASP A 42 3.06 -2.21 -8.66
CA ASP A 42 2.85 -0.87 -8.15
C ASP A 42 1.70 -0.23 -8.93
N ARG A 43 0.60 0.01 -8.21
CA ARG A 43 -0.68 0.52 -8.71
C ARG A 43 -0.96 1.92 -8.17
N GLU A 44 0.03 2.54 -7.52
CA GLU A 44 -0.14 3.75 -6.76
C GLU A 44 0.12 4.98 -7.64
N GLY A 45 -0.96 5.58 -8.14
CA GLY A 45 -0.91 6.80 -8.93
C GLY A 45 -0.88 8.05 -8.05
N TYR A 46 0.29 8.66 -7.88
CA TYR A 46 0.44 9.94 -7.20
C TYR A 46 0.32 11.11 -8.18
N GLN A 47 -0.57 12.06 -7.90
CA GLN A 47 -0.63 13.33 -8.62
C GLN A 47 0.49 14.24 -8.13
N HIS A 48 1.15 14.94 -9.06
CA HIS A 48 2.19 15.90 -8.72
C HIS A 48 1.65 17.01 -7.81
N ILE A 49 2.47 17.45 -6.86
CA ILE A 49 2.14 18.50 -5.89
C ILE A 49 3.09 19.68 -6.16
N ASP A 50 2.52 20.83 -6.53
CA ASP A 50 3.23 22.10 -6.59
C ASP A 50 3.26 22.75 -5.18
N ASP A 51 4.44 23.22 -4.75
CA ASP A 51 4.59 23.96 -3.49
C ASP A 51 3.99 25.38 -3.59
N ASP A 52 3.20 25.78 -2.59
CA ASP A 52 2.66 27.15 -2.50
C ASP A 52 3.76 28.20 -2.30
N ALA A 53 3.80 29.19 -3.20
CA ALA A 53 4.74 30.30 -3.12
C ALA A 53 4.41 31.30 -2.00
N ILE A 54 5.42 31.91 -1.39
CA ILE A 54 5.22 32.99 -0.40
C ILE A 54 4.61 34.22 -1.10
N VAL A 55 3.36 34.52 -0.77
CA VAL A 55 2.64 35.71 -1.26
C VAL A 55 2.74 36.90 -0.30
N GLN A 56 2.72 38.12 -0.85
CA GLN A 56 2.60 39.33 -0.04
C GLN A 56 1.13 39.62 0.27
N ALA A 57 0.78 39.62 1.56
CA ALA A 57 -0.60 39.79 2.03
C ALA A 57 -1.22 41.17 1.65
N ALA A 58 -0.41 42.19 1.36
CA ALA A 58 -0.92 43.49 0.92
C ALA A 58 -1.51 43.46 -0.51
N GLN A 59 -1.13 42.47 -1.32
CA GLN A 59 -1.60 42.24 -2.68
C GLN A 59 -2.61 41.09 -2.74
N GLN A 60 -2.43 40.08 -1.88
CA GLN A 60 -3.33 38.92 -1.76
C GLN A 60 -3.77 38.76 -0.29
N PRO A 61 -4.74 39.55 0.19
CA PRO A 61 -5.16 39.57 1.60
C PRO A 61 -6.14 38.46 1.99
N ILE A 62 -6.53 37.60 1.04
CA ILE A 62 -7.52 36.52 1.24
C ILE A 62 -6.82 35.19 1.07
N SER A 63 -6.95 34.32 2.08
CA SER A 63 -6.57 32.91 2.01
C SER A 63 -7.85 32.06 2.01
N THR A 64 -7.88 31.05 1.14
CA THR A 64 -8.99 30.10 1.00
C THR A 64 -8.44 28.69 1.14
N PHE A 65 -9.06 27.87 1.99
CA PHE A 65 -8.70 26.48 2.21
C PHE A 65 -9.98 25.63 2.26
N SER A 66 -9.87 24.34 1.92
CA SER A 66 -10.99 23.40 2.05
C SER A 66 -11.29 23.11 3.52
N ILE A 67 -12.54 22.74 3.81
CA ILE A 67 -12.92 22.13 5.08
C ILE A 67 -12.84 20.59 5.05
N ASP A 68 -12.63 20.01 3.86
CA ASP A 68 -12.42 18.57 3.71
C ASP A 68 -11.05 18.17 4.27
N VAL A 69 -10.97 16.97 4.85
CA VAL A 69 -9.79 16.49 5.57
C VAL A 69 -9.45 15.07 5.15
N ASP A 70 -8.56 14.98 4.17
CA ASP A 70 -7.93 13.72 3.78
C ASP A 70 -6.88 13.27 4.82
N THR A 71 -6.68 11.95 4.88
CA THR A 71 -5.82 11.26 5.87
C THR A 71 -5.06 10.05 5.30
N GLY A 72 -5.14 9.86 3.98
CA GLY A 72 -4.56 8.75 3.25
C GLY A 72 -3.04 8.84 3.14
N SER A 73 -2.51 10.04 2.85
CA SER A 73 -1.07 10.28 2.72
C SER A 73 -0.31 9.91 3.98
N TYR A 74 -0.74 10.34 5.18
CA TYR A 74 -0.08 9.93 6.43
C TYR A 74 -0.07 8.40 6.60
N SER A 75 -1.20 7.75 6.33
CA SER A 75 -1.35 6.29 6.45
C SER A 75 -0.39 5.55 5.51
N ASN A 76 -0.20 6.08 4.30
CA ASN A 76 0.68 5.55 3.28
C ASN A 76 2.17 5.83 3.57
N VAL A 77 2.52 7.06 3.96
CA VAL A 77 3.87 7.43 4.43
C VAL A 77 4.28 6.54 5.60
N ARG A 78 3.39 6.32 6.57
CA ARG A 78 3.62 5.38 7.67
C ARG A 78 3.89 3.95 7.16
N ARG A 79 3.19 3.48 6.13
CA ARG A 79 3.42 2.15 5.53
C ARG A 79 4.83 2.05 4.92
N PHE A 80 5.24 3.00 4.08
CA PHE A 80 6.59 3.03 3.50
C PHE A 80 7.67 3.05 4.59
N LEU A 81 7.59 3.97 5.54
CA LEU A 81 8.53 4.07 6.65
C LEU A 81 8.57 2.82 7.53
N SER A 82 7.42 2.16 7.76
CA SER A 82 7.36 0.87 8.49
C SER A 82 7.99 -0.29 7.71
N ALA A 83 8.00 -0.22 6.38
CA ALA A 83 8.69 -1.17 5.50
C ALA A 83 10.20 -0.85 5.33
N GLY A 84 10.69 0.24 5.93
CA GLY A 84 12.08 0.68 5.83
C GLY A 84 12.44 1.38 4.51
N SER A 85 11.45 1.78 3.71
CA SER A 85 11.63 2.53 2.47
C SER A 85 11.17 3.99 2.60
N PRO A 86 11.78 4.93 1.87
CA PRO A 86 11.24 6.29 1.77
C PRO A 86 9.94 6.25 0.94
N PRO A 87 8.93 7.08 1.27
CA PRO A 87 7.78 7.28 0.40
C PRO A 87 8.20 8.03 -0.89
N PRO A 88 7.47 7.86 -2.00
CA PRO A 88 7.54 8.78 -3.14
C PRO A 88 7.26 10.23 -2.70
N VAL A 89 7.86 11.22 -3.36
CA VAL A 89 7.69 12.64 -2.99
C VAL A 89 6.21 13.06 -3.06
N ASP A 90 5.57 12.77 -4.20
CA ASP A 90 4.15 13.09 -4.44
C ASP A 90 3.17 12.24 -3.59
N ALA A 91 3.67 11.29 -2.79
CA ALA A 91 2.89 10.59 -1.78
C ALA A 91 2.77 11.35 -0.45
N VAL A 92 3.54 12.43 -0.27
CA VAL A 92 3.61 13.24 0.96
C VAL A 92 2.81 14.53 0.80
N ARG A 93 1.56 14.52 1.28
CA ARG A 93 0.68 15.70 1.33
C ARG A 93 0.76 16.34 2.70
N VAL A 94 1.39 17.51 2.79
CA VAL A 94 1.73 18.17 4.06
C VAL A 94 0.48 18.45 4.89
N GLU A 95 -0.60 18.86 4.23
CA GLU A 95 -1.92 19.10 4.79
C GLU A 95 -2.51 17.85 5.44
N GLU A 96 -2.45 16.69 4.77
CA GLU A 96 -2.93 15.42 5.31
C GLU A 96 -2.07 14.90 6.48
N LEU A 97 -0.75 15.10 6.41
CA LEU A 97 0.18 14.72 7.48
C LEU A 97 -0.11 15.49 8.78
N ILE A 98 -0.47 16.76 8.67
CA ILE A 98 -0.85 17.61 9.81
C ILE A 98 -2.27 17.27 10.29
N ASN A 99 -3.23 17.18 9.37
CA ASN A 99 -4.65 17.02 9.70
C ASN A 99 -5.05 15.58 10.10
N TYR A 100 -4.17 14.59 9.92
CA TYR A 100 -4.36 13.22 10.43
C TYR A 100 -4.66 13.17 11.93
N PHE A 101 -4.07 14.08 12.71
CA PHE A 101 -4.18 14.08 14.17
C PHE A 101 -5.41 14.86 14.66
N ARG A 102 -6.05 14.35 15.71
CA ARG A 102 -7.13 15.06 16.40
C ARG A 102 -6.55 15.94 17.51
N TYR A 103 -6.68 17.26 17.34
CA TYR A 103 -6.15 18.27 18.28
C TYR A 103 -7.07 18.58 19.46
N GLY A 104 -8.32 18.09 19.45
CA GLY A 104 -9.27 18.30 20.54
C GLY A 104 -9.86 19.72 20.59
N ASP A 105 -9.95 20.41 19.45
CA ASP A 105 -10.63 21.70 19.36
C ASP A 105 -12.09 21.61 19.86
N PRO A 106 -12.56 22.54 20.70
CA PRO A 106 -13.88 22.45 21.31
C PRO A 106 -14.99 22.71 20.30
N ALA A 107 -16.04 21.88 20.33
CA ALA A 107 -17.29 22.11 19.62
C ALA A 107 -17.94 23.45 20.01
N PRO A 108 -18.75 24.08 19.14
CA PRO A 108 -19.44 25.33 19.44
C PRO A 108 -20.41 25.16 20.61
N THR A 109 -20.36 26.09 21.56
CA THR A 109 -21.21 26.13 22.76
C THR A 109 -22.50 26.93 22.60
N ASN A 110 -22.78 27.39 21.37
CA ASN A 110 -23.88 28.27 21.02
C ASN A 110 -24.60 27.75 19.76
N ASP A 111 -25.62 28.49 19.31
CA ASP A 111 -26.41 28.11 18.13
C ASP A 111 -25.68 28.28 16.76
N GLN A 112 -24.34 28.28 16.74
CA GLN A 112 -23.56 28.22 15.49
C GLN A 112 -23.30 26.75 15.05
N PRO A 113 -23.14 26.47 13.74
CA PRO A 113 -22.89 25.12 13.24
C PRO A 113 -21.47 24.61 13.50
N PHE A 114 -20.49 25.52 13.61
CA PHE A 114 -19.10 25.22 13.93
C PHE A 114 -18.47 26.33 14.79
N ALA A 115 -17.39 26.00 15.49
CA ALA A 115 -16.49 26.94 16.14
C ALA A 115 -15.20 27.07 15.32
N VAL A 116 -14.58 28.25 15.37
CA VAL A 116 -13.26 28.52 14.79
C VAL A 116 -12.32 29.01 15.90
N ARG A 117 -11.11 28.48 15.93
CA ARG A 117 -10.06 28.86 16.87
C ARG A 117 -8.75 29.10 16.13
N THR A 118 -8.01 30.12 16.52
CA THR A 118 -6.70 30.43 15.96
C THR A 118 -5.62 30.37 17.04
N GLU A 119 -4.47 29.79 16.69
CA GLU A 119 -3.32 29.66 17.58
C GLU A 119 -2.05 30.02 16.79
N LEU A 120 -1.16 30.82 17.40
CA LEU A 120 0.09 31.22 16.78
C LEU A 120 1.29 30.73 17.60
N ALA A 121 2.34 30.29 16.91
CA ALA A 121 3.64 29.95 17.47
C ALA A 121 4.75 30.48 16.56
N SER A 122 5.97 30.67 17.08
CA SER A 122 7.16 30.87 16.22
C SER A 122 7.42 29.62 15.38
N THR A 123 7.82 29.75 14.12
CA THR A 123 8.16 28.54 13.34
C THR A 123 9.46 27.90 13.87
N PRO A 124 9.57 26.57 13.95
CA PRO A 124 10.79 25.90 14.38
C PRO A 124 12.01 26.13 13.48
N TRP A 125 11.81 26.45 12.19
CA TRP A 125 12.86 26.55 11.18
C TRP A 125 13.19 27.99 10.76
N ASN A 126 12.34 28.97 11.06
CA ASN A 126 12.57 30.38 10.75
C ASN A 126 12.07 31.28 11.90
N LYS A 127 13.02 31.84 12.65
CA LYS A 127 12.76 32.76 13.78
C LYS A 127 12.02 34.05 13.40
N ASP A 128 12.07 34.43 12.12
CA ASP A 128 11.48 35.67 11.61
C ASP A 128 10.07 35.44 11.01
N SER A 129 9.48 34.24 11.20
CA SER A 129 8.10 33.92 10.83
C SER A 129 7.31 33.21 11.95
N LEU A 130 5.99 33.26 11.84
CA LEU A 130 5.05 32.58 12.73
C LEU A 130 4.27 31.50 11.98
N LEU A 131 3.94 30.41 12.66
CA LEU A 131 2.96 29.42 12.23
C LEU A 131 1.59 29.80 12.81
N LEU A 132 0.57 29.86 11.96
CA LEU A 132 -0.83 30.02 12.35
C LEU A 132 -1.54 28.68 12.16
N ARG A 133 -2.12 28.14 13.24
CA ARG A 133 -3.08 27.02 13.18
C ARG A 133 -4.49 27.59 13.19
N VAL A 134 -5.35 27.10 12.29
CA VAL A 134 -6.80 27.34 12.30
C VAL A 134 -7.49 26.02 12.65
N GLY A 135 -8.06 25.92 13.84
CA GLY A 135 -8.91 24.80 14.24
C GLY A 135 -10.37 25.10 13.90
N ILE A 136 -11.05 24.15 13.27
CA ILE A 136 -12.49 24.19 13.00
C ILE A 136 -13.13 22.94 13.61
N ALA A 137 -14.14 23.13 14.45
CA ALA A 137 -14.89 22.04 15.08
C ALA A 137 -16.38 22.21 14.81
N GLY A 138 -17.01 21.21 14.20
CA GLY A 138 -18.47 21.16 14.06
C GLY A 138 -19.18 20.82 15.38
N ARG A 139 -20.51 20.88 15.39
CA ARG A 139 -21.29 20.23 16.45
C ARG A 139 -21.13 18.72 16.38
N ASP A 140 -20.98 18.10 17.54
CA ASP A 140 -21.24 16.68 17.69
C ASP A 140 -22.76 16.47 17.74
N ILE A 141 -23.28 15.56 16.92
CA ILE A 141 -24.69 15.17 16.87
C ILE A 141 -24.70 13.67 17.14
N ALA A 142 -25.34 13.27 18.24
CA ALA A 142 -25.43 11.86 18.58
C ALA A 142 -26.11 11.08 17.45
N THR A 143 -25.59 9.89 17.13
CA THR A 143 -26.08 9.08 16.01
C THR A 143 -27.58 8.75 16.11
N ALA A 144 -28.14 8.75 17.32
CA ALA A 144 -29.57 8.56 17.59
C ALA A 144 -30.45 9.77 17.18
N ASP A 145 -29.88 10.97 17.12
CA ASP A 145 -30.57 12.21 16.73
C ASP A 145 -30.45 12.52 15.23
N LEU A 146 -29.70 11.70 14.48
CA LEU A 146 -29.59 11.83 13.03
C LEU A 146 -30.92 11.46 12.35
N PRO A 147 -31.39 12.26 11.37
CA PRO A 147 -32.58 11.92 10.61
C PRO A 147 -32.36 10.66 9.77
N PRO A 148 -33.41 9.85 9.50
CA PRO A 148 -33.30 8.67 8.63
C PRO A 148 -32.74 9.04 7.25
N ALA A 149 -31.65 8.38 6.85
CA ALA A 149 -30.95 8.64 5.60
C ALA A 149 -30.79 7.36 4.76
N ASN A 150 -30.96 7.49 3.44
CA ASN A 150 -30.66 6.42 2.49
C ASN A 150 -29.19 6.54 2.06
N LEU A 151 -28.31 5.72 2.62
CA LEU A 151 -26.89 5.70 2.28
C LEU A 151 -26.64 4.72 1.13
N VAL A 152 -26.11 5.24 0.01
CA VAL A 152 -25.69 4.44 -1.15
C VAL A 152 -24.18 4.50 -1.25
N PHE A 153 -23.53 3.35 -1.04
CA PHE A 153 -22.08 3.23 -1.16
C PHE A 153 -21.72 2.71 -2.56
N LEU A 154 -20.86 3.44 -3.25
CA LEU A 154 -20.19 3.00 -4.46
C LEU A 154 -18.72 2.78 -4.11
N VAL A 155 -18.26 1.53 -4.19
CA VAL A 155 -16.87 1.14 -3.94
C VAL A 155 -16.28 0.73 -5.27
N ASP A 156 -15.40 1.56 -5.82
CA ASP A 156 -14.58 1.16 -6.94
C ASP A 156 -13.46 0.22 -6.46
N VAL A 157 -13.19 -0.81 -7.25
CA VAL A 157 -12.13 -1.81 -7.04
C VAL A 157 -11.18 -1.86 -8.23
N SER A 158 -11.23 -0.85 -9.11
CA SER A 158 -10.20 -0.63 -10.12
C SER A 158 -8.86 -0.41 -9.41
N GLY A 159 -7.90 -1.24 -9.78
CA GLY A 159 -6.52 -1.22 -9.29
C GLY A 159 -5.57 -1.35 -10.45
#